data_AF-A0A9J5W0C0-F1
#
_entry.id   AF-A0A9J5W0C0-F1
#
_cell.length_a   1.000
_cell.length_b   1.000
_cell.length_c   1.000
_cell.angle_alpha   90.00
_cell.angle_beta   90.00
_cell.angle_gamma   90.00
#
_symmetry.space_group_name_H-M   'P 1'
#
loop_
_entity.id
_entity.type
_entity.pdbx_description
1 polymer ?
#
loop_
_entity_poly.entity_id
_entity_poly.type
_entity_poly.pdbx_seq_one_letter_code
_entity_poly.pdbx_strand_id
1 'polypeptide(L)'
;MAHHHLAIAFIFLVVGHMYRTNFGIVHSMKDLLDAHIPPGGRLGCGHKGFYDTINNLLHFQLGLALASLRVITSLVAQHMYSLPAYAFIAQDFTTQAALYTHHQYIAGFIMTGAFAHGAIFFIRDYNPEKNEDNVLARMSRRLLVHHAIALGLHTTTLILVKGALDARGSNLSVWAWMFLFGHLVWATGFMFLISWRGYWRELIETLAWAH
;
A
#
# COMPACT_ATOMS: atom_id res chain seq x y z
N MET A 1 10.41 23.31 -14.68
CA MET A 1 11.39 22.44 -13.98
C MET A 1 12.35 23.20 -13.07
N ALA A 2 13.15 24.15 -13.56
CA ALA A 2 14.14 24.87 -12.72
C ALA A 2 13.53 25.61 -11.52
N HIS A 3 12.49 26.42 -11.74
CA HIS A 3 11.81 27.16 -10.67
C HIS A 3 11.22 26.23 -9.58
N HIS A 4 10.68 25.07 -9.98
CA HIS A 4 10.15 24.07 -9.04
C HIS A 4 11.25 23.49 -8.13
N HIS A 5 12.43 23.18 -8.66
CA HIS A 5 13.54 22.68 -7.84
C HIS A 5 14.05 23.74 -6.87
N LEU A 6 14.14 25.00 -7.32
CA LEU A 6 14.48 26.12 -6.44
C LEU A 6 13.47 26.27 -5.31
N ALA A 7 12.17 26.24 -5.62
CA ALA A 7 11.10 26.35 -4.62
C ALA A 7 11.17 25.22 -3.58
N ILE A 8 11.36 23.97 -4.01
CA ILE A 8 11.52 22.82 -3.11
C ILE A 8 12.77 22.96 -2.23
N ALA A 9 13.89 23.43 -2.79
CA ALA A 9 15.10 23.65 -2.01
C ALA A 9 14.88 24.65 -0.87
N PHE A 10 14.16 25.75 -1.14
CA PHE A 10 13.79 26.71 -0.09
C PHE A 10 12.86 26.11 0.97
N ILE A 11 11.87 25.31 0.56
CA ILE A 11 10.98 24.62 1.51
C ILE A 11 11.79 23.71 2.43
N PHE A 12 12.68 22.87 1.88
CA PHE A 12 13.50 21.97 2.69
C PHE A 12 14.49 22.71 3.59
N LEU A 13 15.02 23.86 3.14
CA LEU A 13 15.87 24.70 3.99
C LEU A 13 15.09 25.18 5.21
N VAL A 14 13.89 25.75 5.02
CA VAL A 14 13.07 26.24 6.15
C VAL A 14 12.67 25.09 7.08
N VAL A 15 12.15 23.99 6.52
CA VAL A 15 11.71 22.82 7.31
C VAL A 15 12.88 22.16 8.07
N GLY A 16 14.07 22.12 7.48
CA GLY A 16 15.28 21.57 8.13
C GLY A 16 15.69 22.32 9.40
N HIS A 17 15.25 23.57 9.57
CA HIS A 17 15.53 24.39 10.76
C HIS A 17 14.36 24.42 11.76
N MET A 18 13.28 23.65 11.54
CA MET A 18 12.10 23.61 12.42
C MET A 18 12.20 22.63 13.60
N TYR A 19 13.22 21.75 13.62
CA TYR A 19 13.40 20.78 14.71
C TYR A 19 14.69 21.03 15.48
N ARG A 20 14.66 20.76 16.79
CA ARG A 20 15.78 21.02 17.72
C ARG A 20 17.03 20.23 17.32
N THR A 21 18.13 20.96 17.20
CA THR A 21 19.50 20.44 17.05
C THR A 21 20.30 20.73 18.32
N ASN A 22 21.61 20.53 18.30
CA ASN A 22 22.52 20.80 19.43
C ASN A 22 22.47 22.27 19.93
N PHE A 23 21.88 23.20 19.17
CA PHE A 23 21.67 24.59 19.57
C PHE A 23 20.49 24.81 20.53
N GLY A 24 19.60 23.83 20.72
CA GLY A 24 18.57 23.85 21.78
C GLY A 24 17.35 24.78 21.59
N ILE A 25 17.37 25.70 20.61
CA ILE A 25 16.38 26.79 20.48
C ILE A 25 15.03 26.34 19.89
N VAL A 26 15.00 25.24 19.15
CA VAL A 26 13.87 24.86 18.28
C VAL A 26 12.99 23.77 18.93
N HIS A 27 11.94 23.30 18.23
CA HIS A 27 10.94 22.35 18.72
C HIS A 27 11.46 20.91 18.90
N SER A 28 11.04 20.29 20.01
CA SER A 28 11.15 18.84 20.24
C SER A 28 9.96 18.13 19.57
N MET A 29 10.23 17.13 18.73
CA MET A 29 9.17 16.36 18.07
C MET A 29 8.32 15.57 19.07
N LYS A 30 8.93 15.09 20.17
CA LYS A 30 8.21 14.40 21.25
C LYS A 30 7.17 15.32 21.89
N ASP A 31 7.61 16.52 22.29
CA ASP A 31 6.76 17.50 22.96
C ASP A 31 5.61 17.96 22.05
N LEU A 32 5.89 18.16 20.75
CA LEU A 32 4.87 18.50 19.75
C LEU A 32 3.82 17.39 19.60
N LEU A 33 4.23 16.13 19.56
CA LEU A 33 3.31 15.00 19.46
C LEU A 33 2.48 14.86 20.73
N ASP A 34 3.11 14.90 21.91
CA ASP A 34 2.43 14.73 23.19
C ASP A 34 1.47 15.88 23.51
N ALA A 35 1.76 17.10 23.04
CA ALA A 35 0.87 18.25 23.15
C ALA A 35 -0.34 18.17 22.19
N HIS A 36 -0.28 17.33 21.16
CA HIS A 36 -1.35 17.22 20.17
C HIS A 36 -2.49 16.32 20.66
N ILE A 37 -3.36 16.91 21.47
CA ILE A 37 -4.55 16.27 22.01
C ILE A 37 -5.79 16.70 21.20
N PRO A 38 -6.65 15.78 20.78
CA PRO A 38 -7.83 16.10 19.98
C PRO A 38 -8.81 17.03 20.75
N PRO A 39 -9.29 18.12 20.14
CA PRO A 39 -10.08 19.14 20.83
C PRO A 39 -11.43 18.64 21.35
N GLY A 40 -11.96 17.55 20.77
CA GLY A 40 -13.29 17.03 21.09
C GLY A 40 -13.33 15.94 22.15
N GLY A 41 -12.21 15.52 22.76
CA GLY A 41 -12.14 14.48 23.82
C GLY A 41 -12.58 13.06 23.42
N ARG A 42 -13.31 12.89 22.32
CA ARG A 42 -13.85 11.61 21.81
C ARG A 42 -12.81 10.72 21.14
N LEU A 43 -11.54 11.15 21.10
CA LEU A 43 -10.47 10.46 20.39
C LEU A 43 -9.35 9.91 21.29
N GLY A 44 -9.60 9.84 22.60
CA GLY A 44 -8.67 9.31 23.61
C GLY A 44 -7.48 10.23 23.90
N CYS A 45 -6.40 9.66 24.40
CA CYS A 45 -5.14 10.33 24.73
C CYS A 45 -4.33 10.81 23.51
N GLY A 46 -4.84 10.67 22.28
CA GLY A 46 -4.21 11.20 21.07
C GLY A 46 -2.88 10.53 20.74
N HIS A 47 -1.84 11.33 20.50
CA HIS A 47 -0.51 10.88 20.06
C HIS A 47 0.48 10.57 21.21
N LYS A 48 0.01 10.52 22.47
CA LYS A 48 0.89 10.24 23.61
C LYS A 48 1.67 8.93 23.45
N GLY A 49 2.99 8.98 23.69
CA GLY A 49 3.88 7.81 23.61
C GLY A 49 4.17 7.33 22.19
N PHE A 50 3.61 7.98 21.17
CA PHE A 50 3.76 7.58 19.77
C PHE A 50 5.17 7.86 19.23
N TYR A 51 5.83 8.93 19.71
CA TYR A 51 7.22 9.23 19.37
C TYR A 51 8.16 8.07 19.76
N ASP A 52 8.01 7.54 20.97
CA ASP A 52 8.84 6.42 21.44
C ASP A 52 8.51 5.12 20.68
N THR A 53 7.24 4.94 20.28
CA THR A 53 6.81 3.81 19.43
C THR A 53 7.46 3.87 18.04
N ILE A 54 7.53 5.07 17.42
CA ILE A 54 8.19 5.24 16.13
C ILE A 54 9.70 5.06 16.25
N ASN A 55 10.36 5.70 17.22
CA ASN A 55 11.82 5.72 17.25
C ASN A 55 12.46 4.40 17.66
N ASN A 56 11.80 3.60 18.49
CA ASN A 56 12.39 2.36 18.99
C ASN A 56 12.12 1.15 18.09
N LEU A 57 11.20 1.25 17.11
CA LEU A 57 10.68 0.08 16.38
C LEU A 57 10.93 0.18 14.88
N LEU A 58 11.93 -0.56 14.41
CA LEU A 58 12.39 -0.54 13.01
C LEU A 58 11.31 -0.97 12.01
N HIS A 59 10.50 -1.99 12.32
CA HIS A 59 9.43 -2.41 11.41
C HIS A 59 8.32 -1.36 11.28
N PHE A 60 8.08 -0.57 12.32
CA PHE A 60 7.13 0.53 12.23
C PHE A 60 7.67 1.67 11.37
N GLN A 61 8.94 2.04 11.52
CA GLN A 61 9.61 3.02 10.66
C GLN A 61 9.63 2.59 9.20
N LEU A 62 10.04 1.35 8.93
CA LEU A 62 10.09 0.81 7.58
C LEU A 62 8.68 0.73 6.97
N GLY A 63 7.68 0.31 7.74
CA GLY A 63 6.28 0.31 7.31
C GLY A 63 5.81 1.71 6.88
N LEU A 64 6.09 2.74 7.70
CA LEU A 64 5.74 4.13 7.38
C LEU A 64 6.52 4.69 6.17
N ALA A 65 7.81 4.38 6.06
CA ALA A 65 8.65 4.80 4.94
C ALA A 65 8.19 4.17 3.61
N LEU A 66 7.85 2.88 3.62
CA LEU A 66 7.29 2.22 2.45
C LEU A 66 5.89 2.76 2.12
N ALA A 67 5.06 3.05 3.13
CA ALA A 67 3.74 3.64 2.90
C ALA A 67 3.83 5.02 2.24
N SER A 68 4.74 5.89 2.70
CA SER A 68 4.95 7.22 2.10
C SER A 68 5.57 7.11 0.70
N LEU A 69 6.58 6.26 0.53
CA LEU A 69 7.21 6.02 -0.76
C LEU A 69 6.20 5.49 -1.78
N ARG A 70 5.33 4.55 -1.40
CA ARG A 70 4.27 4.04 -2.25
C ARG A 70 3.33 5.14 -2.75
N VAL A 71 2.93 6.07 -1.88
CA VAL A 71 2.06 7.18 -2.27
C VAL A 71 2.77 8.04 -3.31
N ILE A 72 4.05 8.34 -3.10
CA ILE A 72 4.86 9.10 -4.04
C ILE A 72 5.03 8.33 -5.36
N THR A 73 5.39 7.04 -5.35
CA THR A 73 5.56 6.24 -6.57
C THR A 73 4.28 6.18 -7.40
N SER A 74 3.12 6.02 -6.75
CA SER A 74 1.83 6.05 -7.45
C SER A 74 1.49 7.44 -7.98
N LEU A 75 1.80 8.49 -7.21
CA LEU A 75 1.65 9.88 -7.63
C LEU A 75 2.51 10.18 -8.87
N VAL A 76 3.75 9.70 -8.90
CA VAL A 76 4.66 9.80 -10.05
C VAL A 76 4.02 9.15 -11.28
N ALA A 77 3.49 7.93 -11.16
CA ALA A 77 2.81 7.26 -12.26
C ALA A 77 1.66 8.13 -12.81
N GLN A 78 0.83 8.69 -11.92
CA GLN A 78 -0.30 9.54 -12.32
C GLN A 78 0.16 10.87 -12.96
N HIS A 79 1.22 11.48 -12.45
CA HIS A 79 1.74 12.75 -12.98
C HIS A 79 2.46 12.56 -14.30
N MET A 80 3.20 11.47 -14.49
CA MET A 80 3.98 11.26 -15.73
C MET A 80 3.08 11.06 -16.96
N TYR A 81 1.90 10.46 -16.81
CA TYR A 81 0.99 10.31 -17.96
C TYR A 81 0.16 11.57 -18.24
N SER A 82 -0.16 12.37 -17.21
CA SER A 82 -1.02 13.55 -17.33
C SER A 82 -0.24 14.85 -17.56
N LEU A 83 0.98 14.93 -17.06
CA LEU A 83 1.92 16.07 -17.17
C LEU A 83 3.30 15.56 -17.65
N PRO A 84 3.45 15.23 -18.95
CA PRO A 84 4.67 14.66 -19.48
C PRO A 84 5.89 15.59 -19.29
N ALA A 85 6.91 15.11 -18.57
CA ALA A 85 8.10 15.91 -18.25
C ALA A 85 9.26 15.75 -19.25
N TYR A 86 9.24 14.70 -20.08
CA TYR A 86 10.28 14.39 -21.06
C TYR A 86 9.85 14.80 -22.47
N ALA A 87 10.78 15.29 -23.28
CA ALA A 87 10.50 15.64 -24.66
C ALA A 87 10.02 14.41 -25.45
N PHE A 88 9.01 14.59 -26.29
CA PHE A 88 8.44 13.58 -27.20
C PHE A 88 7.78 12.34 -26.55
N ILE A 89 7.80 12.19 -25.22
CA ILE A 89 7.22 11.02 -24.55
C ILE A 89 5.70 10.89 -24.76
N ALA A 90 5.00 12.01 -24.97
CA ALA A 90 3.56 12.01 -25.25
C ALA A 90 3.20 11.44 -26.64
N GLN A 91 4.19 11.29 -27.52
CA GLN A 91 4.03 10.71 -28.87
C GLN A 91 4.38 9.22 -28.89
N ASP A 92 5.16 8.75 -27.91
CA ASP A 92 5.52 7.33 -27.76
C ASP A 92 4.62 6.65 -26.73
N PHE A 93 3.49 6.14 -27.22
CA PHE A 93 2.48 5.47 -26.39
C PHE A 93 3.00 4.21 -25.70
N THR A 94 3.94 3.48 -26.33
CA THR A 94 4.46 2.23 -25.77
C THR A 94 5.32 2.53 -24.55
N THR A 95 6.22 3.52 -24.67
CA THR A 95 7.07 3.93 -23.55
C THR A 95 6.24 4.55 -22.43
N GLN A 96 5.23 5.36 -22.76
CA GLN A 96 4.33 5.94 -21.75
C GLN A 96 3.54 4.87 -20.99
N ALA A 97 2.97 3.89 -21.70
CA ALA A 97 2.24 2.78 -21.09
C ALA A 97 3.15 1.89 -20.22
N ALA A 98 4.37 1.60 -20.69
CA ALA A 98 5.36 0.82 -19.95
C ALA A 98 5.76 1.52 -18.64
N LEU A 99 6.09 2.82 -18.69
CA LEU A 99 6.49 3.59 -17.50
C LEU A 99 5.37 3.70 -16.46
N TYR A 100 4.13 3.93 -16.90
CA TYR A 100 2.97 3.96 -16.03
C TYR A 100 2.79 2.62 -15.31
N THR A 101 2.78 1.53 -16.08
CA THR A 101 2.56 0.17 -15.55
C THR A 101 3.70 -0.21 -14.60
N HIS A 102 4.94 0.05 -14.98
CA HIS A 102 6.12 -0.20 -14.14
C HIS A 102 6.02 0.46 -12.77
N HIS A 103 5.76 1.77 -12.71
CA HIS A 103 5.63 2.49 -11.44
C HIS A 103 4.44 1.99 -10.62
N GLN A 104 3.34 1.62 -11.26
CA GLN A 104 2.16 1.17 -10.55
C GLN A 104 2.31 -0.24 -9.96
N TYR A 105 3.01 -1.14 -10.65
CA TYR A 105 3.40 -2.44 -10.08
C TYR A 105 4.39 -2.28 -8.92
N ILE A 106 5.41 -1.43 -9.07
CA ILE A 106 6.33 -1.13 -7.97
C ILE A 106 5.59 -0.55 -6.76
N ALA A 107 4.69 0.41 -6.99
CA ALA A 107 3.85 0.97 -5.92
C ALA A 107 3.00 -0.12 -5.23
N GLY A 108 2.49 -1.11 -5.99
CA GLY A 108 1.81 -2.27 -5.45
C GLY A 108 2.70 -3.15 -4.57
N PHE A 109 3.93 -3.47 -5.02
CA PHE A 109 4.89 -4.23 -4.22
C PHE A 109 5.29 -3.49 -2.93
N ILE A 110 5.58 -2.19 -3.03
CA ILE A 110 5.92 -1.36 -1.88
C ILE A 110 4.72 -1.26 -0.91
N MET A 111 3.47 -1.18 -1.42
CA MET A 111 2.26 -1.19 -0.59
C MET A 111 2.19 -2.47 0.26
N THR A 112 2.34 -3.63 -0.38
CA THR A 112 2.29 -4.92 0.32
C THR A 112 3.41 -5.02 1.35
N GLY A 113 4.62 -4.55 1.03
CA GLY A 113 5.73 -4.47 1.98
C GLY A 113 5.43 -3.58 3.20
N ALA A 114 4.79 -2.42 2.99
CA ALA A 114 4.39 -1.51 4.06
C ALA A 114 3.44 -2.19 5.05
N PHE A 115 2.40 -2.87 4.54
CA PHE A 115 1.45 -3.61 5.37
C PHE A 115 2.07 -4.85 6.02
N ALA A 116 2.98 -5.54 5.35
CA ALA A 116 3.70 -6.68 5.94
C ALA A 116 4.53 -6.23 7.15
N HIS A 117 5.33 -5.17 7.01
CA HIS A 117 6.09 -4.62 8.14
C HIS A 117 5.20 -4.04 9.24
N GLY A 118 4.08 -3.39 8.88
CA GLY A 118 3.07 -2.97 9.84
C GLY A 118 2.46 -4.14 10.62
N ALA A 119 2.14 -5.24 9.96
CA ALA A 119 1.63 -6.45 10.61
C ALA A 119 2.67 -7.10 11.54
N ILE A 120 3.93 -7.17 11.11
CA ILE A 120 5.04 -7.67 11.95
C ILE A 120 5.18 -6.80 13.20
N PHE A 121 5.10 -5.47 13.07
CA PHE A 121 5.08 -4.56 14.22
C PHE A 121 3.94 -4.90 15.20
N PHE A 122 2.72 -5.09 14.71
CA PHE A 122 1.57 -5.41 15.58
C PHE A 122 1.68 -6.76 16.29
N ILE A 123 2.44 -7.71 15.74
CA ILE A 123 2.60 -9.05 16.32
C ILE A 123 3.80 -9.09 17.28
N ARG A 124 4.93 -8.53 16.87
CA ARG A 124 6.20 -8.71 17.55
C ARG A 124 6.53 -7.61 18.54
N ASP A 125 6.26 -6.36 18.16
CA ASP A 125 6.85 -5.19 18.80
C ASP A 125 5.80 -4.30 19.50
N TYR A 126 4.51 -4.51 19.21
CA TYR A 126 3.41 -3.73 19.80
C TYR A 126 3.15 -4.12 21.26
N ASN A 127 3.24 -3.15 22.15
CA ASN A 127 2.87 -3.30 23.56
C ASN A 127 1.54 -2.56 23.84
N PRO A 128 0.47 -3.27 24.24
CA PRO A 128 -0.84 -2.66 24.49
C PRO A 128 -0.87 -1.76 25.72
N GLU A 129 -0.09 -2.05 26.77
CA GLU A 129 -0.06 -1.26 28.01
C GLU A 129 0.57 0.12 27.77
N LYS A 130 1.63 0.18 26.96
CA LYS A 130 2.28 1.45 26.59
C LYS A 130 1.45 2.32 25.64
N ASN A 131 0.46 1.74 24.98
CA ASN A 131 -0.36 2.41 23.97
C ASN A 131 -1.83 2.54 24.42
N GLU A 132 -2.09 2.44 25.72
CA GLU A 132 -3.45 2.52 26.25
C GLU A 132 -4.12 3.86 25.86
N ASP A 133 -5.35 3.75 25.36
CA ASP A 133 -6.21 4.88 24.94
C ASP A 133 -5.59 5.85 23.92
N ASN A 134 -4.50 5.48 23.25
CA ASN A 134 -3.92 6.29 22.18
C ASN A 134 -4.50 5.93 20.79
N VAL A 135 -4.09 6.65 19.75
CA VAL A 135 -4.60 6.44 18.38
C VAL A 135 -4.40 5.02 17.85
N LEU A 136 -3.34 4.32 18.26
CA LEU A 136 -3.06 2.95 17.81
C LEU A 136 -4.02 1.94 18.43
N ALA A 137 -4.28 2.05 19.74
CA ALA A 137 -5.22 1.19 20.43
C ALA A 137 -6.67 1.36 19.93
N ARG A 138 -7.01 2.58 19.48
CA ARG A 138 -8.37 2.93 19.06
C ARG A 138 -8.69 2.59 17.60
N MET A 139 -7.73 2.07 16.83
CA MET A 139 -7.96 1.67 15.44
C MET A 139 -8.95 0.50 15.35
N SER A 140 -10.20 0.78 14.94
CA SER A 140 -11.24 -0.24 14.79
C SER A 140 -11.07 -1.03 13.50
N ARG A 141 -10.38 -2.18 13.60
CA ARG A 141 -10.18 -3.11 12.48
C ARG A 141 -11.50 -3.66 11.93
N ARG A 142 -12.47 -3.96 12.80
CA ARG A 142 -13.75 -4.57 12.38
C ARG A 142 -14.55 -3.64 11.49
N LEU A 143 -14.68 -2.36 11.84
CA LEU A 143 -15.45 -1.41 11.05
C LEU A 143 -14.89 -1.26 9.63
N LEU A 144 -13.57 -1.09 9.51
CA LEU A 144 -12.89 -0.92 8.23
C LEU A 144 -13.06 -2.14 7.31
N VAL A 145 -12.92 -3.35 7.86
CA VAL A 145 -13.09 -4.59 7.10
C VAL A 145 -14.52 -4.74 6.57
N HIS A 146 -15.53 -4.42 7.38
CA HIS A 146 -16.93 -4.50 6.93
C HIS A 146 -17.22 -3.50 5.79
N HIS A 147 -16.67 -2.29 5.86
CA HIS A 147 -16.82 -1.31 4.78
C HIS A 147 -16.16 -1.75 3.49
N ALA A 148 -14.97 -2.38 3.57
CA ALA A 148 -14.29 -2.93 2.40
C ALA A 148 -15.11 -4.05 1.74
N ILE A 149 -15.69 -4.96 2.54
CA ILE A 149 -16.58 -6.02 2.05
C ILE A 149 -17.84 -5.42 1.41
N ALA A 150 -18.46 -4.43 2.07
CA ALA A 150 -19.63 -3.76 1.53
C ALA A 150 -19.31 -3.13 0.17
N LEU A 151 -18.24 -2.34 0.07
CA LEU A 151 -17.83 -1.74 -1.20
C LEU A 151 -17.60 -2.81 -2.28
N GLY A 152 -16.88 -3.89 -1.95
CA GLY A 152 -16.63 -5.01 -2.87
C GLY A 152 -17.92 -5.69 -3.36
N LEU A 153 -18.89 -5.90 -2.46
CA LEU A 153 -20.21 -6.45 -2.82
C LEU A 153 -20.95 -5.51 -3.77
N HIS A 154 -21.03 -4.22 -3.44
CA HIS A 154 -21.73 -3.23 -4.27
C HIS A 154 -21.10 -3.13 -5.67
N THR A 155 -19.78 -3.06 -5.77
CA THR A 155 -19.09 -3.00 -7.07
C THR A 155 -19.31 -4.27 -7.88
N THR A 156 -19.25 -5.45 -7.24
CA THR A 156 -19.45 -6.73 -7.93
C THR A 156 -20.87 -6.87 -8.44
N THR A 157 -21.87 -6.49 -7.63
CA THR A 157 -23.28 -6.48 -8.05
C THR A 157 -23.48 -5.56 -9.26
N LEU A 158 -22.90 -4.36 -9.26
CA LEU A 158 -23.01 -3.44 -10.41
C LEU A 158 -22.41 -4.03 -11.69
N ILE A 159 -21.26 -4.68 -11.59
CA ILE A 159 -20.60 -5.33 -12.74
C ILE A 159 -21.47 -6.48 -13.27
N LEU A 160 -22.02 -7.32 -12.39
CA LEU A 160 -22.87 -8.45 -12.76
C LEU A 160 -24.19 -8.01 -13.37
N VAL A 161 -24.85 -6.99 -12.79
CA VAL A 161 -26.08 -6.42 -13.33
C VAL A 161 -25.84 -5.84 -14.72
N LYS A 162 -24.77 -5.07 -14.90
CA LYS A 162 -24.38 -4.56 -16.23
C LYS A 162 -24.13 -5.70 -17.22
N GLY A 163 -23.34 -6.70 -16.82
CA GLY A 163 -23.04 -7.87 -17.64
C GLY A 163 -24.30 -8.65 -18.05
N ALA A 164 -25.27 -8.81 -17.14
CA ALA A 164 -26.53 -9.50 -17.44
C ALA A 164 -27.43 -8.72 -18.41
N LEU A 165 -27.43 -7.39 -18.33
CA LEU A 165 -28.18 -6.53 -19.26
C LEU A 165 -27.52 -6.48 -20.65
N ASP A 166 -26.18 -6.49 -20.71
CA ASP A 166 -25.41 -6.40 -21.96
C ASP A 166 -25.07 -7.77 -22.59
N ALA A 167 -25.50 -8.88 -21.96
CA ALA A 167 -25.15 -10.26 -22.33
C ALA A 167 -25.59 -10.66 -23.75
N ARG A 168 -26.59 -9.96 -24.32
CA ARG A 168 -27.21 -10.37 -25.59
C ARG A 168 -26.60 -9.74 -26.85
N GLY A 169 -25.47 -9.01 -26.76
CA GLY A 169 -24.92 -8.30 -27.93
C GLY A 169 -23.42 -7.97 -27.95
N SER A 170 -22.57 -8.55 -27.10
CA SER A 170 -21.16 -8.14 -27.00
C SER A 170 -20.13 -9.18 -27.49
N ASN A 171 -19.15 -8.72 -28.28
CA ASN A 171 -18.02 -9.51 -28.79
C ASN A 171 -16.90 -9.70 -27.74
N LEU A 172 -17.26 -10.08 -26.51
CA LEU A 172 -16.33 -10.19 -25.37
C LEU A 172 -15.64 -11.57 -25.23
N SER A 173 -15.85 -12.48 -26.19
CA SER A 173 -15.32 -13.86 -26.18
C SER A 173 -13.81 -13.94 -25.87
N VAL A 174 -12.99 -13.10 -26.52
CA VAL A 174 -11.53 -13.10 -26.32
C VAL A 174 -11.16 -12.71 -24.88
N TRP A 175 -11.85 -11.73 -24.30
CA TRP A 175 -11.62 -11.32 -22.91
C TRP A 175 -12.05 -12.38 -21.90
N ALA A 176 -13.11 -13.14 -22.21
CA ALA A 176 -13.53 -14.29 -21.41
C ALA A 176 -12.46 -15.39 -21.41
N TRP A 177 -11.84 -15.69 -22.56
CA TRP A 177 -10.75 -16.66 -22.65
C TRP A 177 -9.48 -16.19 -21.93
N MET A 178 -9.10 -14.91 -22.04
CA MET A 178 -7.97 -14.35 -21.28
C MET A 178 -8.22 -14.38 -19.77
N PHE A 179 -9.45 -14.09 -19.34
CA PHE A 179 -9.85 -14.20 -17.94
C PHE A 179 -9.76 -15.64 -17.42
N LEU A 180 -10.28 -16.62 -18.18
CA LEU A 180 -10.22 -18.05 -17.83
C LEU A 180 -8.78 -18.57 -17.78
N PHE A 181 -7.94 -18.18 -18.74
CA PHE A 181 -6.53 -18.56 -18.76
C PHE A 181 -5.76 -17.94 -17.60
N GLY A 182 -6.00 -16.66 -17.29
CA GLY A 182 -5.42 -16.00 -16.11
C GLY A 182 -5.82 -16.71 -14.81
N HIS A 183 -7.07 -17.15 -14.70
CA HIS A 183 -7.55 -17.93 -13.55
C HIS A 183 -6.94 -19.34 -13.51
N LEU A 184 -6.72 -19.97 -14.65
CA LEU A 184 -6.03 -21.27 -14.72
C LEU A 184 -4.59 -21.15 -14.22
N VAL A 185 -3.82 -20.19 -14.73
CA VAL A 185 -2.43 -19.94 -14.30
C VAL A 185 -2.39 -19.61 -12.79
N TRP A 186 -3.32 -18.79 -12.32
CA TRP A 186 -3.46 -18.46 -10.91
C TRP A 186 -3.75 -19.71 -10.07
N ALA A 187 -4.76 -20.51 -10.45
CA ALA A 187 -5.13 -21.74 -9.74
C ALA A 187 -4.01 -22.79 -9.72
N THR A 188 -3.29 -22.98 -10.84
CA THR A 188 -2.10 -23.84 -10.90
C THR A 188 -1.00 -23.31 -10.00
N GLY A 189 -0.83 -21.99 -9.88
CA GLY A 189 0.09 -21.36 -8.95
C GLY A 189 -0.20 -21.68 -7.47
N PHE A 190 -1.48 -21.75 -7.07
CA PHE A 190 -1.84 -22.14 -5.68
C PHE A 190 -1.40 -23.55 -5.32
N MET A 191 -1.34 -24.45 -6.30
CA MET A 191 -0.92 -25.84 -6.03
C MET A 191 0.53 -25.94 -5.57
N PHE A 192 1.37 -24.92 -5.85
CA PHE A 192 2.78 -24.87 -5.44
C PHE A 192 3.05 -23.99 -4.21
N LEU A 193 2.10 -23.14 -3.80
CA LEU A 193 2.25 -22.20 -2.69
C LEU A 193 1.69 -22.72 -1.34
N ILE A 194 0.79 -23.70 -1.38
CA ILE A 194 0.27 -24.38 -0.18
C ILE A 194 1.17 -25.59 0.13
N SER A 195 1.18 -26.06 1.39
CA SER A 195 1.98 -27.21 1.88
C SER A 195 1.58 -28.58 1.28
N TRP A 196 1.46 -28.67 -0.05
CA TRP A 196 1.11 -29.86 -0.83
C TRP A 196 2.35 -30.59 -1.38
N ARG A 197 3.56 -30.17 -0.97
CA ARG A 197 4.84 -30.69 -1.45
C ARG A 197 5.00 -32.22 -1.26
N GLY A 198 4.36 -32.78 -0.24
CA GLY A 198 4.34 -34.23 0.01
C GLY A 198 3.53 -34.99 -1.05
N TYR A 199 2.29 -34.55 -1.30
CA TYR A 199 1.40 -35.15 -2.29
C TYR A 199 1.96 -35.06 -3.72
N TRP A 200 2.66 -33.98 -4.06
CA TRP A 200 3.35 -33.85 -5.34
C TRP A 200 4.45 -34.87 -5.54
N ARG A 201 5.18 -35.21 -4.47
CA ARG A 201 6.23 -36.23 -4.53
C ARG A 201 5.62 -37.60 -4.80
N GLU A 202 4.55 -37.93 -4.09
CA GLU A 202 3.82 -39.19 -4.25
C GLU A 202 3.19 -39.34 -5.65
N LEU A 203 2.63 -38.26 -6.19
CA LEU A 203 2.11 -38.22 -7.56
C LEU A 203 3.23 -38.44 -8.60
N ILE A 204 4.37 -37.77 -8.45
CA ILE A 204 5.51 -37.90 -9.38
C ILE A 204 6.08 -39.32 -9.31
N GLU A 205 6.23 -39.89 -8.12
CA GLU A 205 6.68 -41.27 -7.91
C GLU A 205 5.71 -42.28 -8.56
N THR A 206 4.40 -42.06 -8.43
CA THR A 206 3.38 -42.91 -9.06
C THR A 206 3.39 -42.80 -10.59
N LEU A 207 3.56 -41.59 -11.13
CA LEU A 207 3.65 -41.34 -12.57
C LEU A 207 4.95 -41.91 -13.16
N ALA A 208 6.07 -41.81 -12.44
CA ALA A 208 7.36 -42.38 -12.84
C ALA A 208 7.37 -43.91 -12.76
N TRP A 209 6.57 -44.50 -11.87
CA TRP A 209 6.34 -45.94 -11.82
C TRP A 209 5.44 -46.44 -12.97
N ALA A 210 4.50 -45.61 -13.42
CA ALA A 210 3.53 -45.96 -14.45
C ALA A 210 4.05 -45.81 -15.91
N HIS A 211 5.25 -45.27 -16.10
CA HIS A 211 5.91 -45.09 -17.40
C HIS A 211 7.14 -46.01 -17.53
#